data_AF-A0A285TGV7-F1
#
_entry.id   AF-A0A285TGV7-F1
#
_cell.length_a   1.000
_cell.length_b   1.000
_cell.length_c   1.000
_cell.angle_alpha   90.00
_cell.angle_beta   90.00
_cell.angle_gamma   90.00
#
_symmetry.space_group_name_H-M   'P 1'
#
loop_
_entity.id
_entity.type
_entity.pdbx_description
1 polymer ?
#
loop_
_entity_poly.entity_id
_entity_poly.type
_entity_poly.pdbx_seq_one_letter_code
_entity_poly.pdbx_strand_id
1 'polypeptide(L)'
;MTQRETLLEYLRGGRILRHRDIPGVFGGSVQPSTLTRLVNEPDSPVEAVIEKGKHIGYQLTTFEPDIYQKIAASRPGAVLCGASALYHWDLTDNPAGSFEEQIAVPTSSSRRIHLDNVALTSWSNPDLFKIGVVNFEGFPNGQLFITDPARTVLDQFRRTQGRRNNDEVAREALARLYAQDNSCLTKIGVYAVKLGCFADIAPHVQMLKEATKWNLAP
;
A
#
# COMPACT_ATOMS: atom_id res chain seq x y z
N MET A 1 -19.55 -16.91 8.38
CA MET A 1 -19.64 -15.45 8.25
C MET A 1 -20.37 -15.14 6.97
N THR A 2 -21.39 -14.27 7.02
CA THR A 2 -22.14 -13.85 5.83
C THR A 2 -21.34 -12.83 5.02
N GLN A 3 -21.65 -12.66 3.72
CA GLN A 3 -21.02 -11.62 2.90
C GLN A 3 -21.20 -10.22 3.51
N ARG A 4 -22.34 -9.96 4.16
CA ARG A 4 -22.57 -8.70 4.87
C ARG A 4 -21.61 -8.55 6.06
N GLU A 5 -21.48 -9.59 6.89
CA GLU A 5 -20.57 -9.57 8.04
C GLU A 5 -19.11 -9.38 7.60
N THR A 6 -18.67 -10.07 6.54
CA THR A 6 -17.33 -9.93 5.96
C THR A 6 -17.09 -8.53 5.41
N LEU A 7 -18.05 -7.96 4.69
CA LEU A 7 -17.98 -6.57 4.20
C LEU A 7 -17.84 -5.59 5.37
N LEU A 8 -18.71 -5.70 6.37
CA LEU A 8 -18.69 -4.79 7.52
C LEU A 8 -17.41 -4.92 8.34
N GLU A 9 -16.91 -6.13 8.53
CA GLU A 9 -15.63 -6.36 9.21
C GLU A 9 -14.46 -5.73 8.45
N TYR A 10 -14.41 -5.91 7.13
CA TYR A 10 -13.39 -5.27 6.30
C TYR A 10 -13.42 -3.74 6.40
N LEU A 11 -14.63 -3.15 6.40
CA LEU A 11 -14.79 -1.70 6.41
C LEU A 11 -14.65 -1.06 7.81
N ARG A 12 -14.78 -1.82 8.91
CA ARG A 12 -14.67 -1.32 10.30
C ARG A 12 -13.32 -0.67 10.63
N GLY A 13 -12.29 -0.88 9.81
CA GLY A 13 -11.00 -0.17 9.90
C GLY A 13 -10.98 1.21 9.25
N GLY A 14 -12.12 1.72 8.77
CA GLY A 14 -12.21 2.95 7.96
C GLY A 14 -11.64 2.77 6.56
N ARG A 15 -11.61 1.52 6.08
CA ARG A 15 -11.10 1.14 4.75
C ARG A 15 -12.15 1.40 3.67
N ILE A 16 -11.68 1.62 2.45
CA ILE A 16 -12.52 1.61 1.25
C ILE A 16 -12.32 0.26 0.57
N LEU A 17 -13.40 -0.51 0.39
CA LEU A 17 -13.38 -1.72 -0.43
C LEU A 17 -13.38 -1.33 -1.91
N ARG A 18 -12.23 -1.41 -2.58
CA ARG A 18 -12.12 -1.19 -4.03
C ARG A 18 -12.49 -2.47 -4.78
N HIS A 19 -12.81 -2.32 -6.07
CA HIS A 19 -13.17 -3.47 -6.92
C HIS A 19 -12.10 -4.58 -6.96
N ARG A 20 -10.82 -4.19 -6.89
CA ARG A 20 -9.68 -5.11 -6.86
C ARG A 20 -9.58 -5.94 -5.57
N ASP A 21 -10.19 -5.47 -4.49
CA ASP A 21 -10.10 -6.11 -3.17
C ASP A 21 -11.13 -7.22 -3.00
N ILE A 22 -12.19 -7.18 -3.81
CA ILE A 22 -13.32 -8.11 -3.74
C ILE A 22 -12.86 -9.57 -3.75
N PRO A 23 -11.97 -10.02 -4.67
CA PRO A 23 -11.50 -11.39 -4.67
C PRO A 23 -10.82 -11.81 -3.36
N GLY A 24 -10.00 -10.93 -2.78
CA GLY A 24 -9.28 -11.20 -1.54
C GLY A 24 -10.18 -11.17 -0.30
N VAL A 25 -11.14 -10.26 -0.25
CA VAL A 25 -12.05 -10.09 0.90
C VAL A 25 -13.08 -11.20 0.98
N PHE A 26 -13.60 -11.65 -0.16
CA PHE A 26 -14.69 -12.63 -0.20
C PHE A 26 -14.25 -14.03 -0.63
N GLY A 27 -12.95 -14.25 -0.87
CA GLY A 27 -12.41 -15.54 -1.31
C GLY A 27 -12.83 -15.94 -2.73
N GLY A 28 -13.13 -14.97 -3.59
CA GLY A 28 -13.58 -15.19 -4.96
C GLY A 28 -14.34 -14.01 -5.56
N SER A 29 -14.83 -14.17 -6.80
CA SER A 29 -15.63 -13.13 -7.44
C SER A 29 -17.00 -12.98 -6.74
N VAL A 30 -17.28 -11.79 -6.23
CA VAL A 30 -18.63 -11.40 -5.81
C VAL A 30 -19.30 -10.71 -6.98
N GLN A 31 -20.53 -11.12 -7.29
CA GLN A 31 -21.33 -10.45 -8.29
C GLN A 31 -21.49 -8.97 -7.90
N PRO A 32 -21.19 -8.01 -8.80
CA PRO A 32 -21.31 -6.58 -8.50
C PRO A 32 -22.69 -6.19 -7.95
N SER A 33 -23.75 -6.85 -8.45
CA SER A 33 -25.12 -6.68 -7.99
C SER A 33 -25.33 -7.01 -6.51
N THR A 34 -24.54 -7.93 -5.94
CA THR A 34 -24.60 -8.28 -4.51
C THR A 34 -24.09 -7.15 -3.64
N LEU A 35 -22.97 -6.52 -4.00
CA LEU A 35 -22.44 -5.38 -3.26
C LEU A 35 -23.35 -4.16 -3.41
N THR A 36 -23.84 -3.91 -4.63
CA THR A 36 -24.85 -2.87 -4.87
C THR A 36 -26.11 -3.10 -4.05
N ARG A 37 -26.56 -4.35 -3.89
CA ARG A 37 -27.73 -4.66 -3.04
C ARG A 37 -27.44 -4.37 -1.57
N LEU A 38 -26.29 -4.81 -1.05
CA LEU A 38 -25.88 -4.58 0.34
C LEU A 38 -25.76 -3.08 0.67
N VAL A 39 -25.33 -2.26 -0.28
CA VAL A 39 -25.22 -0.80 -0.15
C VAL A 39 -26.58 -0.13 -0.20
N ASN A 40 -27.48 -0.60 -1.06
CA ASN A 40 -28.82 -0.02 -1.22
C ASN A 40 -29.86 -0.57 -0.24
N GLU A 41 -29.47 -1.42 0.72
CA GLU A 41 -30.36 -1.87 1.78
C GLU A 41 -30.80 -0.68 2.66
N PRO A 42 -32.07 -0.64 3.10
CA PRO A 42 -32.51 0.37 4.06
C PRO A 42 -31.61 0.36 5.30
N ASP A 43 -31.18 1.54 5.74
CA ASP A 43 -30.26 1.74 6.86
C ASP A 43 -28.91 1.01 6.69
N SER A 44 -28.48 0.76 5.43
CA SER A 44 -27.16 0.19 5.19
C SER A 44 -26.10 1.10 5.80
N PRO A 45 -25.21 0.55 6.65
CA PRO A 45 -24.11 1.31 7.17
C PRO A 45 -22.99 1.46 6.14
N VAL A 46 -23.23 1.16 4.85
CA VAL A 46 -22.24 1.17 3.75
C VAL A 46 -22.70 2.09 2.63
N GLU A 47 -21.82 2.92 2.11
CA GLU A 47 -22.05 3.79 0.96
C GLU A 47 -21.03 3.56 -0.17
N ALA A 48 -21.40 3.97 -1.38
CA ALA A 48 -20.51 3.97 -2.54
C ALA A 48 -19.62 5.22 -2.53
N VAL A 49 -18.32 5.03 -2.74
CA VAL A 49 -17.33 6.10 -2.85
C VAL A 49 -17.18 6.48 -4.32
N ILE A 50 -17.40 7.76 -4.61
CA ILE A 50 -17.30 8.33 -5.96
C ILE A 50 -16.19 9.36 -5.98
N GLU A 51 -15.21 9.16 -6.85
CA GLU A 51 -14.11 10.10 -7.07
C GLU A 51 -14.05 10.52 -8.54
N LYS A 52 -14.03 11.82 -8.82
CA LYS A 52 -14.00 12.38 -10.19
C LYS A 52 -15.10 11.78 -11.10
N GLY A 53 -16.28 11.51 -10.53
CA GLY A 53 -17.42 10.92 -11.23
C GLY A 53 -17.34 9.41 -11.47
N LYS A 54 -16.31 8.72 -10.95
CA LYS A 54 -16.15 7.27 -11.06
C LYS A 54 -16.40 6.61 -9.71
N HIS A 55 -17.14 5.51 -9.72
CA HIS A 55 -17.27 4.64 -8.54
C HIS A 55 -15.95 3.92 -8.30
N ILE A 56 -15.33 4.20 -7.15
CA ILE A 56 -14.00 3.65 -6.81
C ILE A 56 -14.06 2.56 -5.74
N GLY A 57 -15.17 2.43 -5.00
CA GLY A 57 -15.34 1.40 -3.98
C GLY A 57 -16.48 1.68 -3.00
N TYR A 58 -16.46 0.99 -1.86
CA TYR A 58 -17.48 1.07 -0.82
C TYR A 58 -16.87 1.38 0.55
N GLN A 59 -17.55 2.15 1.41
CA GLN A 59 -17.10 2.51 2.77
C GLN A 59 -18.25 2.56 3.80
N LEU A 60 -17.98 2.65 5.10
CA LEU A 60 -19.05 2.80 6.11
C LEU A 60 -19.63 4.23 6.15
N THR A 61 -20.96 4.36 6.39
CA THR A 61 -21.68 5.64 6.53
C THR A 61 -21.44 6.31 7.88
N THR A 62 -21.34 5.52 8.97
CA THR A 62 -20.79 6.01 10.24
C THR A 62 -19.29 6.01 10.14
N PHE A 63 -18.74 7.19 9.88
CA PHE A 63 -17.31 7.41 9.73
C PHE A 63 -16.64 7.27 11.10
N GLU A 64 -16.27 6.05 11.50
CA GLU A 64 -15.08 5.93 12.35
C GLU A 64 -13.93 6.56 11.56
N PRO A 65 -13.15 7.49 12.16
CA PRO A 65 -12.11 8.15 11.40
C PRO A 65 -11.21 7.09 10.80
N ASP A 66 -11.08 7.16 9.48
CA ASP A 66 -10.19 6.34 8.67
C ASP A 66 -8.87 6.17 9.42
N ILE A 67 -8.33 4.95 9.46
CA ILE A 67 -7.04 4.70 10.08
C ILE A 67 -5.98 5.70 9.60
N TYR A 68 -6.06 6.14 8.34
CA TYR A 68 -5.20 7.20 7.80
C TYR A 68 -5.47 8.58 8.40
N GLN A 69 -6.71 8.93 8.72
CA GLN A 69 -7.04 10.15 9.48
C GLN A 69 -6.55 10.08 10.92
N LYS A 70 -6.72 8.93 11.59
CA LYS A 70 -6.18 8.69 12.93
C LYS A 70 -4.64 8.80 12.94
N ILE A 71 -3.98 8.23 11.93
CA ILE A 71 -2.52 8.37 11.72
C ILE A 71 -2.15 9.83 11.47
N ALA A 72 -2.81 10.52 10.52
CA ALA A 72 -2.51 11.90 10.18
C ALA A 72 -2.67 12.87 11.36
N ALA A 73 -3.70 12.66 12.19
CA ALA A 73 -3.94 13.45 13.39
C ALA A 73 -2.92 13.16 14.50
N SER A 74 -2.57 11.90 14.72
CA SER A 74 -1.63 11.49 15.79
C SER A 74 -0.15 11.68 15.41
N ARG A 75 0.15 11.64 14.11
CA ARG A 75 1.47 11.84 13.51
C ARG A 75 1.36 12.55 12.15
N PRO A 76 1.20 13.88 12.18
CA PRO A 76 1.37 14.68 10.98
C PRO A 76 2.75 14.41 10.37
N GLY A 77 2.77 14.10 9.08
CA GLY A 77 3.99 13.80 8.34
C GLY A 77 4.50 12.37 8.46
N ALA A 78 3.69 11.45 9.00
CA ALA A 78 3.94 10.02 8.83
C ALA A 78 3.99 9.64 7.34
N VAL A 79 4.76 8.61 7.01
CA VAL A 79 4.90 8.10 5.64
C VAL A 79 4.39 6.66 5.59
N LEU A 80 3.31 6.41 4.85
CA LEU A 80 2.88 5.06 4.50
C LEU A 80 4.00 4.36 3.73
N CYS A 81 4.35 3.15 4.17
CA CYS A 81 5.49 2.41 3.65
C CYS A 81 5.19 0.91 3.62
N GLY A 82 6.15 0.12 3.15
CA GLY A 82 6.06 -1.34 3.27
C GLY A 82 4.87 -1.93 2.52
N ALA A 83 4.19 -2.89 3.16
CA ALA A 83 3.03 -3.56 2.57
C ALA A 83 1.85 -2.60 2.31
N SER A 84 1.62 -1.62 3.20
CA SER A 84 0.59 -0.59 3.00
C SER A 84 0.85 0.18 1.71
N ALA A 85 2.09 0.64 1.48
CA ALA A 85 2.43 1.35 0.25
C ALA A 85 2.36 0.46 -1.00
N LEU A 86 2.81 -0.79 -0.92
CA LEU A 86 2.69 -1.74 -2.05
C LEU A 86 1.24 -1.90 -2.50
N TYR A 87 0.34 -2.04 -1.54
CA TYR A 87 -1.07 -2.23 -1.81
C TYR A 87 -1.73 -0.98 -2.40
N HIS A 88 -1.37 0.22 -1.90
CA HIS A 88 -1.88 1.47 -2.48
C HIS A 88 -1.47 1.65 -3.95
N TRP A 89 -0.29 1.17 -4.32
CA TRP A 89 0.26 1.23 -5.69
C TRP A 89 -0.07 0.03 -6.58
N ASP A 90 -0.95 -0.88 -6.18
CA ASP A 90 -1.28 -2.09 -6.96
C ASP A 90 -0.07 -3.01 -7.22
N LEU A 91 0.94 -2.95 -6.36
CA LEU A 91 2.17 -3.74 -6.47
C LEU A 91 2.10 -5.06 -5.69
N THR A 92 0.96 -5.36 -5.07
CA THR A 92 0.68 -6.64 -4.42
C THR A 92 -0.83 -6.87 -4.35
N ASP A 93 -1.25 -8.12 -4.52
CA ASP A 93 -2.64 -8.55 -4.28
C ASP A 93 -2.90 -8.91 -2.83
N ASN A 94 -1.86 -8.92 -1.99
CA ASN A 94 -2.04 -9.10 -0.56
C ASN A 94 -2.44 -7.73 0.00
N PRO A 95 -3.73 -7.46 0.27
CA PRO A 95 -4.08 -6.27 1.02
C PRO A 95 -3.29 -6.28 2.33
N ALA A 96 -3.18 -5.14 2.99
CA ALA A 96 -2.86 -5.13 4.42
C ALA A 96 -3.99 -5.80 5.25
N GLY A 97 -4.52 -6.93 4.78
CA GLY A 97 -5.70 -7.64 5.24
C GLY A 97 -5.43 -8.50 6.47
N SER A 98 -4.18 -8.64 6.88
CA SER A 98 -3.84 -9.48 8.05
C SER A 98 -3.02 -8.78 9.12
N PHE A 99 -2.36 -7.64 8.85
CA PHE A 99 -1.52 -6.96 9.84
C PHE A 99 -1.45 -5.46 9.59
N GLU A 100 -1.51 -4.72 10.69
CA GLU A 100 -1.15 -3.33 10.95
C GLU A 100 -0.69 -2.44 9.76
N GLU A 101 -1.31 -1.27 9.60
CA GLU A 101 -0.85 -0.22 8.67
C GLU A 101 0.60 0.15 8.96
N GLN A 102 1.46 0.03 7.95
CA GLN A 102 2.88 0.27 8.10
C GLN A 102 3.23 1.72 7.80
N ILE A 103 3.68 2.43 8.82
CA ILE A 103 4.15 3.80 8.69
C ILE A 103 5.61 3.95 9.08
N ALA A 104 6.28 4.89 8.44
CA ALA A 104 7.61 5.34 8.78
C ALA A 104 7.55 6.75 9.37
N VAL A 105 8.38 6.98 10.40
CA VAL A 105 8.61 8.31 10.99
C VAL A 105 10.10 8.54 11.19
N PRO A 106 10.58 9.80 11.21
CA PRO A 106 11.95 10.11 11.64
C PRO A 106 12.23 9.60 13.06
N THR A 107 13.42 9.08 13.35
CA THR A 107 13.76 8.52 14.68
C THR A 107 13.58 9.51 15.83
N SER A 108 13.79 10.81 15.62
CA SER A 108 13.52 11.88 16.60
C SER A 108 12.04 12.03 16.97
N SER A 109 11.15 11.44 16.17
CA SER A 109 9.70 11.45 16.31
C SER A 109 9.13 10.05 16.57
N SER A 110 9.95 9.09 17.04
CA SER A 110 9.57 7.68 17.23
C SER A 110 8.80 7.38 18.53
N ARG A 111 8.26 8.40 19.23
CA ARG A 111 7.40 8.14 20.41
C ARG A 111 6.33 7.11 20.03
N ARG A 112 5.99 6.17 20.91
CA ARG A 112 4.92 5.20 20.60
C ARG A 112 3.62 5.93 20.29
N ILE A 113 2.92 5.44 19.27
CA ILE A 113 1.54 5.81 19.00
C ILE A 113 0.72 4.63 19.53
N HIS A 114 -0.35 4.91 20.27
CA HIS A 114 -1.31 3.89 20.69
C HIS A 114 -2.46 3.87 19.69
N LEU A 115 -2.16 3.52 18.44
CA LEU A 115 -3.17 3.19 17.44
C LEU A 115 -3.09 1.68 17.21
N ASP A 116 -4.18 1.00 17.53
CA ASP A 116 -4.33 -0.41 17.20
C ASP A 116 -4.22 -0.56 15.67
N ASN A 117 -3.57 -1.64 15.22
CA ASN A 117 -3.36 -1.92 13.81
C ASN A 117 -2.46 -0.89 13.09
N VAL A 118 -1.45 -0.33 13.75
CA VAL A 118 -0.41 0.49 13.11
C VAL A 118 0.99 0.04 13.51
N ALA A 119 1.76 -0.43 12.52
CA ALA A 119 3.16 -0.80 12.68
C ALA A 119 4.06 0.40 12.42
N LEU A 120 4.77 0.84 13.46
CA LEU A 120 5.68 1.98 13.39
C LEU A 120 7.12 1.53 13.07
N THR A 121 7.67 2.04 11.98
CA THR A 121 9.09 1.93 11.65
C THR A 121 9.79 3.27 11.86
N SER A 122 10.89 3.30 12.61
CA SER A 122 11.71 4.51 12.73
C SER A 122 12.84 4.51 11.70
N TRP A 123 13.00 5.60 10.95
CA TRP A 123 14.16 5.80 10.07
C TRP A 123 15.12 6.83 10.67
N SER A 124 16.37 6.40 10.84
CA SER A 124 17.40 7.15 11.57
C SER A 124 18.02 8.30 10.78
N ASN A 125 17.93 8.28 9.45
CA ASN A 125 18.49 9.31 8.59
C ASN A 125 17.38 10.17 7.95
N PRO A 126 17.20 11.43 8.38
CA PRO A 126 16.18 12.34 7.86
C PRO A 126 16.29 12.69 6.37
N ASP A 127 17.50 12.65 5.80
CA ASP A 127 17.70 12.95 4.38
C ASP A 127 17.32 11.76 3.51
N LEU A 128 17.67 10.54 3.95
CA LEU A 128 17.19 9.33 3.31
C LEU A 128 15.67 9.14 3.48
N PHE A 129 15.09 9.72 4.53
CA PHE A 129 13.65 9.69 4.78
C PHE A 129 12.85 10.42 3.71
N LYS A 130 13.38 11.48 3.10
CA LYS A 130 12.66 12.28 2.09
C LYS A 130 12.71 11.67 0.69
N ILE A 131 13.62 10.74 0.43
CA ILE A 131 13.82 10.17 -0.92
C ILE A 131 12.58 9.38 -1.33
N GLY A 132 11.94 9.83 -2.41
CA GLY A 132 10.77 9.17 -2.98
C GLY A 132 9.56 9.20 -2.06
N VAL A 133 9.41 10.25 -1.25
CA VAL A 133 8.19 10.49 -0.46
C VAL A 133 7.32 11.51 -1.18
N VAL A 134 6.03 11.19 -1.32
CA VAL A 134 5.02 12.02 -1.98
C VAL A 134 3.79 12.18 -1.09
N ASN A 135 2.96 13.19 -1.36
CA ASN A 135 1.68 13.35 -0.64
C ASN A 135 0.80 12.13 -0.88
N PHE A 136 0.15 11.64 0.18
CA PHE A 136 -0.87 10.63 0.03
C PHE A 136 -2.17 11.28 -0.41
N GLU A 137 -2.83 10.71 -1.42
CA GLU A 137 -4.07 11.27 -1.97
C GLU A 137 -5.15 11.36 -0.88
N GLY A 138 -5.89 12.47 -0.85
CA GLY A 138 -6.85 12.77 0.21
C GLY A 138 -6.28 13.45 1.46
N PHE A 139 -4.94 13.58 1.58
CA PHE A 139 -4.27 14.19 2.74
C PHE A 139 -3.34 15.35 2.32
N PRO A 140 -3.90 16.51 1.93
CA PRO A 140 -3.10 17.66 1.52
C PRO A 140 -2.30 18.26 2.69
N ASN A 141 -1.32 19.10 2.35
CA ASN A 141 -0.53 19.90 3.32
C ASN A 141 0.34 19.09 4.27
N GLY A 142 0.85 17.93 3.83
CA GLY A 142 1.84 17.15 4.58
C GLY A 142 1.29 16.49 5.84
N GLN A 143 -0.02 16.25 5.88
CA GLN A 143 -0.67 15.52 6.95
C GLN A 143 -0.31 14.03 6.91
N LEU A 144 -0.29 13.44 5.72
CA LEU A 144 0.12 12.05 5.50
C LEU A 144 0.83 11.93 4.16
N PHE A 145 1.89 11.16 4.14
CA PHE A 145 2.69 10.89 2.96
C PHE A 145 2.73 9.40 2.65
N ILE A 146 3.27 9.06 1.50
CA ILE A 146 3.50 7.68 1.06
C ILE A 146 4.83 7.60 0.31
N THR A 147 5.54 6.49 0.37
CA THR A 147 6.67 6.26 -0.53
C THR A 147 6.16 6.05 -1.95
N ASP A 148 6.76 6.68 -2.96
CA ASP A 148 6.41 6.46 -4.36
C ASP A 148 6.73 5.01 -4.79
N PRO A 149 6.18 4.51 -5.91
CA PRO A 149 6.31 3.11 -6.30
C PRO A 149 7.77 2.61 -6.36
N ALA A 150 8.68 3.41 -6.91
CA ALA A 150 10.09 3.05 -7.03
C ALA A 150 10.76 2.93 -5.65
N ARG A 151 10.46 3.86 -4.74
CA ARG A 151 10.94 3.80 -3.37
C ARG A 151 10.32 2.65 -2.60
N THR A 152 9.03 2.38 -2.76
CA THR A 152 8.32 1.28 -2.10
C THR A 152 8.95 -0.06 -2.44
N VAL A 153 9.20 -0.35 -3.72
CA VAL A 153 9.86 -1.59 -4.17
C VAL A 153 11.26 -1.72 -3.56
N LEU A 154 12.05 -0.65 -3.59
CA LEU A 154 13.40 -0.66 -3.00
C LEU A 154 13.40 -0.95 -1.50
N ASP A 155 12.48 -0.34 -0.74
CA ASP A 155 12.38 -0.59 0.69
C ASP A 155 12.04 -2.05 1.00
N GLN A 156 11.36 -2.77 0.10
CA GLN A 156 11.18 -4.22 0.26
C GLN A 156 12.52 -4.94 0.22
N PHE A 157 13.31 -4.77 -0.86
CA PHE A 157 14.63 -5.40 -0.99
C PHE A 157 15.56 -5.08 0.19
N ARG A 158 15.50 -3.86 0.74
CA ARG A 158 16.28 -3.49 1.93
C ARG A 158 15.84 -4.22 3.20
N ARG A 159 14.54 -4.48 3.36
CA ARG A 159 13.96 -5.22 4.49
C ARG A 159 14.12 -6.74 4.35
N THR A 160 14.39 -7.24 3.14
CA THR A 160 14.54 -8.68 2.87
C THR A 160 15.95 -9.20 3.12
N GLN A 161 16.95 -8.32 3.24
CA GLN A 161 18.34 -8.67 3.56
C GLN A 161 18.43 -9.69 4.71
N GLY A 162 18.86 -10.92 4.38
CA GLY A 162 18.99 -12.03 5.33
C GLY A 162 17.74 -12.90 5.56
N ARG A 163 16.63 -12.66 4.84
CA ARG A 163 15.36 -13.40 4.96
C ARG A 163 14.84 -13.87 3.58
N ARG A 164 15.21 -15.11 3.20
CA ARG A 164 14.88 -15.75 1.90
C ARG A 164 13.38 -15.68 1.48
N ASN A 165 12.44 -15.64 2.44
CA ASN A 165 11.01 -15.63 2.14
C ASN A 165 10.44 -14.23 1.83
N ASN A 166 11.14 -13.14 2.19
CA ASN A 166 10.67 -11.79 1.84
C ASN A 166 10.99 -11.43 0.38
N ASP A 167 11.93 -12.14 -0.26
CA ASP A 167 12.42 -11.84 -1.61
C ASP A 167 11.37 -12.05 -2.71
N GLU A 168 10.33 -12.85 -2.46
CA GLU A 168 9.26 -13.10 -3.43
C GLU A 168 8.34 -11.88 -3.60
N VAL A 169 7.86 -11.31 -2.50
CA VAL A 169 7.03 -10.09 -2.53
C VAL A 169 7.79 -8.93 -3.17
N ALA A 170 9.08 -8.79 -2.87
CA ALA A 170 9.92 -7.74 -3.47
C ALA A 170 10.09 -7.93 -4.99
N ARG A 171 10.32 -9.16 -5.45
CA ARG A 171 10.44 -9.48 -6.88
C ARG A 171 9.12 -9.33 -7.62
N GLU A 172 8.03 -9.77 -7.03
CA GLU A 172 6.68 -9.62 -7.59
C GLU A 172 6.32 -8.14 -7.74
N ALA A 173 6.53 -7.33 -6.70
CA ALA A 173 6.30 -5.89 -6.75
C ALA A 173 7.15 -5.21 -7.82
N LEU A 174 8.42 -5.60 -7.97
CA LEU A 174 9.28 -5.10 -9.04
C LEU A 174 8.76 -5.47 -10.43
N ALA A 175 8.32 -6.72 -10.63
CA ALA A 175 7.77 -7.17 -11.90
C ALA A 175 6.48 -6.42 -12.26
N ARG A 176 5.55 -6.28 -11.30
CA ARG A 176 4.30 -5.51 -11.48
C ARG A 176 4.59 -4.05 -11.82
N LEU A 177 5.50 -3.41 -11.08
CA LEU A 177 5.86 -2.01 -11.36
C LEU A 177 6.46 -1.85 -12.76
N TYR A 178 7.33 -2.78 -13.16
CA TYR A 178 7.93 -2.75 -14.49
C TYR A 178 6.91 -2.98 -15.61
N ALA A 179 5.92 -3.85 -15.40
CA ALA A 179 4.82 -4.06 -16.32
C ALA A 179 3.92 -2.81 -16.45
N GLN A 180 3.72 -2.07 -15.36
CA GLN A 180 2.97 -0.81 -15.35
C GLN A 180 3.74 0.34 -16.04
N ASP A 181 5.04 0.48 -15.73
CA ASP A 181 5.91 1.54 -16.25
C ASP A 181 7.36 1.05 -16.34
N ASN A 182 7.82 0.68 -17.53
CA ASN A 182 9.18 0.20 -17.72
C ASN A 182 10.27 1.26 -17.45
N SER A 183 9.91 2.54 -17.46
CA SER A 183 10.84 3.65 -17.20
C SER A 183 11.18 3.76 -15.70
N CYS A 184 10.42 3.06 -14.84
CA CYS A 184 10.64 3.00 -13.39
C CYS A 184 12.07 2.58 -13.01
N LEU A 185 12.73 1.76 -13.83
CA LEU A 185 14.07 1.23 -13.56
C LEU A 185 15.12 2.33 -13.40
N THR A 186 14.98 3.44 -14.14
CA THR A 186 15.90 4.59 -14.03
C THR A 186 15.77 5.23 -12.65
N LYS A 187 14.53 5.45 -12.21
CA LYS A 187 14.23 6.05 -10.91
C LYS A 187 14.64 5.13 -9.76
N ILE A 188 14.41 3.83 -9.90
CA ILE A 188 14.89 2.79 -8.98
C ILE A 188 16.43 2.86 -8.87
N GLY A 189 17.15 2.90 -9.99
CA GLY A 189 18.61 3.01 -9.96
C GLY A 189 19.11 4.24 -9.21
N VAL A 190 18.52 5.42 -9.48
CA VAL A 190 18.85 6.68 -8.79
C VAL A 190 18.62 6.57 -7.29
N TYR A 191 17.48 6.05 -6.86
CA TYR A 191 17.18 5.88 -5.45
C TYR A 191 18.08 4.85 -4.78
N ALA A 192 18.37 3.73 -5.44
CA ALA A 192 19.21 2.68 -4.89
C ALA A 192 20.64 3.15 -4.61
N VAL A 193 21.20 3.99 -5.49
CA VAL A 193 22.50 4.63 -5.26
C VAL A 193 22.44 5.56 -4.04
N LYS A 194 21.43 6.43 -3.97
CA LYS A 194 21.28 7.36 -2.84
C LYS A 194 21.06 6.66 -1.49
N LEU A 195 20.39 5.50 -1.51
CA LEU A 195 20.09 4.70 -0.33
C LEU A 195 21.20 3.68 0.02
N GLY A 196 22.24 3.57 -0.82
CA GLY A 196 23.35 2.64 -0.61
C GLY A 196 22.97 1.16 -0.81
N CYS A 197 21.91 0.86 -1.57
CA CYS A 197 21.37 -0.49 -1.75
C CYS A 197 21.35 -0.94 -3.23
N PHE A 198 22.22 -0.37 -4.07
CA PHE A 198 22.28 -0.71 -5.49
C PHE A 198 22.63 -2.17 -5.74
N ALA A 199 23.57 -2.72 -4.96
CA ALA A 199 23.99 -4.12 -5.06
C ALA A 199 22.84 -5.10 -4.80
N ASP A 200 21.86 -4.69 -3.99
CA ASP A 200 20.74 -5.54 -3.58
C ASP A 200 19.72 -5.71 -4.69
N ILE A 201 19.49 -4.67 -5.50
CA ILE A 201 18.46 -4.68 -6.54
C ILE A 201 19.00 -4.99 -7.94
N ALA A 202 20.29 -4.73 -8.19
CA ALA A 202 20.89 -4.90 -9.51
C ALA A 202 20.71 -6.31 -10.12
N PRO A 203 20.88 -7.42 -9.37
CA PRO A 203 20.66 -8.77 -9.91
C PRO A 203 19.21 -8.98 -10.37
N HIS A 204 18.24 -8.49 -9.61
CA HIS A 204 16.82 -8.65 -9.92
C HIS A 204 16.40 -7.83 -11.14
N VAL A 205 16.94 -6.62 -11.31
CA VAL A 205 16.72 -5.81 -12.50
C VAL A 205 17.32 -6.48 -13.74
N GLN A 206 18.50 -7.09 -13.63
CA GLN A 206 19.12 -7.82 -14.72
C GLN A 206 18.28 -9.03 -15.13
N MET A 207 17.84 -9.84 -14.17
CA MET A 207 16.96 -10.99 -14.41
C MET A 207 15.65 -10.57 -15.09
N LEU A 208 15.04 -9.46 -14.67
CA LEU A 208 13.79 -8.96 -15.26
C LEU A 208 13.98 -8.53 -16.72
N LYS A 209 15.07 -7.82 -17.02
CA LYS A 209 15.43 -7.43 -18.39
C LYS A 209 15.68 -8.66 -19.28
N GLU A 210 16.33 -9.68 -18.74
CA GLU A 210 16.55 -10.94 -19.45
C GLU A 210 15.22 -11.68 -19.70
N ALA A 211 14.38 -11.85 -18.68
CA ALA A 211 13.06 -12.48 -18.83
C ALA A 211 12.19 -11.79 -19.89
N THR A 212 12.25 -10.45 -19.97
CA THR A 212 11.54 -9.68 -20.99
C THR A 212 12.02 -10.01 -22.40
N LYS A 213 13.33 -10.21 -22.62
CA LYS A 213 13.87 -10.59 -23.94
C LYS A 213 13.35 -11.95 -24.42
N TRP A 214 13.00 -12.83 -23.50
CA TRP A 214 12.49 -14.17 -23.79
C TRP A 214 10.96 -14.24 -23.80
N ASN A 215 10.24 -13.12 -23.69
CA ASN A 215 8.79 -13.08 -23.48
C ASN A 215 8.32 -13.91 -22.27
N LEU A 216 9.15 -13.96 -21.22
CA LEU A 216 8.88 -14.70 -19.98
C LEU A 216 8.49 -13.77 -18.81
N ALA A 217 8.41 -12.46 -19.06
CA ALA A 217 7.90 -11.53 -18.06
C ALA A 217 6.37 -11.73 -17.90
N PRO A 218 5.86 -11.69 -16.66
CA PRO A 218 4.43 -11.87 -16.36
C PRO A 218 3.57 -10.73 -16.94
#